data_AF-A0A4W3GXZ1-F1
#
_entry.id   AF-A0A4W3GXZ1-F1
#
_cell.length_a   1.000
_cell.length_b   1.000
_cell.length_c   1.000
_cell.angle_alpha   90.00
_cell.angle_beta   90.00
_cell.angle_gamma   90.00
#
_symmetry.space_group_name_H-M   'P 1'
#
loop_
_entity.id
_entity.type
_entity.pdbx_description
1 polymer ?
#
loop_
_entity_poly.entity_id
_entity_poly.type
_entity_poly.pdbx_seq_one_letter_code
_entity_poly.pdbx_strand_id
1 'polypeptide(L)'
;MGPINSLDDILSVTTDTKVMLSIYELASAAGVRCPVDPALVSALSKHKNENYSPEEDYKLTCLLMVYVAVSLPTLASDPTSIYSQMYQGHQNNIHCLAKAINEISAALYTIHKQDIDNHLKEFLRFASMNLLQIGLETDKVATRNRESVYLLLHMIIEESLILDIDVLEPYFPYVLLRNAFREVYRPVTLSTG
;
A
#
# COMPACT_ATOMS: atom_id res chain seq x y z
N MET A 1 -5.46 23.26 -16.22
CA MET A 1 -4.60 22.23 -15.59
C MET A 1 -3.48 21.72 -16.50
N GLY A 2 -3.57 21.83 -17.84
CA GLY A 2 -2.55 21.34 -18.77
C GLY A 2 -1.08 21.63 -18.41
N PRO A 3 -0.68 22.86 -18.01
CA PRO A 3 0.72 23.16 -17.72
C PRO A 3 1.29 22.48 -16.47
N ILE A 4 0.44 22.19 -15.47
CA ILE A 4 0.86 21.58 -14.19
C ILE A 4 1.06 20.07 -14.39
N ASN A 5 0.20 19.42 -15.18
CA ASN A 5 0.36 18.00 -15.49
C ASN A 5 1.60 17.73 -16.35
N SER A 6 2.05 18.71 -17.15
CA SER A 6 3.30 18.64 -17.90
C SER A 6 4.56 18.83 -17.04
N LEU A 7 4.43 19.09 -15.73
CA LEU A 7 5.57 19.19 -14.83
C LEU A 7 6.22 17.83 -14.56
N ASP A 8 5.47 16.73 -14.69
CA ASP A 8 6.01 15.37 -14.60
C ASP A 8 7.04 15.10 -15.69
N ASP A 9 6.85 15.69 -16.89
CA ASP A 9 7.81 15.59 -18.00
C ASP A 9 9.13 16.35 -17.71
N ILE A 10 9.11 17.29 -16.75
CA ILE A 10 10.28 18.10 -16.35
C ILE A 10 11.12 17.35 -15.30
N LEU A 11 10.53 16.37 -14.60
CA LEU A 11 11.21 15.50 -13.64
C LEU A 11 12.07 14.46 -14.38
N SER A 12 13.13 14.93 -15.03
CA SER A 12 14.19 14.04 -15.51
C SER A 12 14.84 13.29 -14.32
N VAL A 13 15.36 12.08 -14.59
CA VAL A 13 15.93 11.10 -13.65
C VAL A 13 17.09 11.63 -12.77
N THR A 14 17.50 12.89 -12.93
CA THR A 14 18.63 13.51 -12.23
C THR A 14 18.22 14.71 -11.35
N THR A 15 16.95 14.83 -10.98
CA THR A 15 16.46 15.97 -10.20
C THR A 15 16.80 15.80 -8.71
N ASP A 16 17.48 16.77 -8.10
CA ASP A 16 17.73 16.84 -6.66
C ASP A 16 16.41 16.64 -5.88
N THR A 17 16.40 15.79 -4.85
CA THR A 17 15.21 15.46 -4.03
C THR A 17 14.52 16.73 -3.53
N LYS A 18 15.28 17.77 -3.23
CA LYS A 18 14.73 19.05 -2.79
C LYS A 18 13.94 19.77 -3.88
N VAL A 19 14.44 19.77 -5.11
CA VAL A 19 13.75 20.38 -6.27
C VAL A 19 12.49 19.59 -6.61
N MET A 20 12.57 18.25 -6.57
CA MET A 20 11.41 17.38 -6.74
C MET A 20 10.31 17.70 -5.73
N LEU A 21 10.63 17.83 -4.44
CA LEU A 21 9.65 18.16 -3.40
C LEU A 21 9.01 19.54 -3.59
N SER A 22 9.75 20.54 -4.09
CA SER A 22 9.18 21.86 -4.41
C SER A 22 8.20 21.81 -5.59
N ILE A 23 8.46 20.97 -6.59
CA ILE A 23 7.52 20.76 -7.71
C ILE A 23 6.26 20.05 -7.21
N TYR A 24 6.40 19.02 -6.38
CA TYR A 24 5.27 18.33 -5.77
C TYR A 24 4.49 19.24 -4.80
N GLU A 25 5.13 20.18 -4.11
CA GLU A 25 4.43 21.15 -3.27
C GLU A 25 3.51 22.05 -4.11
N LEU A 26 3.98 22.53 -5.25
CA LEU A 26 3.17 23.28 -6.21
C LEU A 26 2.03 22.43 -6.79
N ALA A 27 2.32 21.20 -7.20
CA ALA A 27 1.34 20.30 -7.83
C ALA A 27 0.24 19.87 -6.84
N SER A 28 0.63 19.47 -5.62
CA SER A 28 -0.30 19.10 -4.55
C SER A 28 -1.18 20.28 -4.11
N ALA A 29 -0.64 21.51 -4.06
CA ALA A 29 -1.44 22.71 -3.79
C ALA A 29 -2.49 22.98 -4.88
N ALA A 30 -2.25 22.52 -6.11
CA ALA A 30 -3.23 22.55 -7.21
C ALA A 30 -4.19 21.34 -7.21
N GLY A 31 -4.09 20.43 -6.24
CA GLY A 31 -4.90 19.22 -6.13
C GLY A 31 -4.47 18.09 -7.06
N VAL A 32 -3.26 18.15 -7.62
CA VAL A 32 -2.68 17.07 -8.44
C VAL A 32 -2.10 16.00 -7.52
N ARG A 33 -2.42 14.72 -7.80
CA ARG A 33 -1.83 13.59 -7.07
C ARG A 33 -0.34 13.51 -7.38
N CYS A 34 0.48 13.40 -6.36
CA CYS A 34 1.93 13.29 -6.48
C CYS A 34 2.37 11.91 -5.98
N PRO A 35 3.42 11.28 -6.55
CA PRO A 35 3.98 10.02 -6.05
C PRO A 35 4.51 10.11 -4.61
N VAL A 36 4.88 11.31 -4.17
CA VAL A 36 5.36 11.59 -2.81
C VAL A 36 4.63 12.83 -2.29
N ASP A 37 3.98 12.73 -1.14
CA ASP A 37 3.38 13.88 -0.45
C ASP A 37 4.45 14.73 0.27
N PRO A 38 4.72 15.97 -0.18
CA PRO A 38 5.71 16.85 0.42
C PRO A 38 5.32 17.33 1.83
N ALA A 39 4.03 17.46 2.13
CA ALA A 39 3.54 17.83 3.44
C ALA A 39 3.78 16.69 4.44
N LEU A 40 3.55 15.44 4.03
CA LEU A 40 3.85 14.26 4.83
C LEU A 40 5.36 14.11 5.06
N VAL A 41 6.18 14.29 4.03
CA VAL A 41 7.66 14.30 4.17
C VAL A 41 8.10 15.35 5.18
N SER A 42 7.55 16.57 5.11
CA SER A 42 7.86 17.65 6.06
C SER A 42 7.44 17.30 7.49
N ALA A 43 6.26 16.68 7.66
CA ALA A 43 5.76 16.27 8.97
C ALA A 43 6.60 15.15 9.59
N LEU A 44 6.95 14.11 8.82
CA LEU A 44 7.75 12.98 9.31
C LEU A 44 9.22 13.36 9.55
N SER A 45 9.78 14.26 8.74
CA SER A 45 11.15 14.75 8.94
C SER A 45 11.35 15.43 10.30
N LYS A 46 10.30 16.04 10.87
CA LYS A 46 10.33 16.67 12.20
C LYS A 46 10.31 15.66 13.35
N HIS A 47 9.83 14.44 13.09
CA HIS A 47 9.76 13.37 14.09
C HIS A 47 11.03 12.50 14.11
N LYS A 48 12.04 12.87 13.32
CA LYS A 48 13.33 12.19 13.34
C LYS A 48 13.94 12.29 14.73
N ASN A 49 14.17 11.13 15.35
CA ASN A 49 14.69 11.06 16.71
C ASN A 49 16.20 11.33 16.68
N GLU A 50 16.64 12.43 17.30
CA GLU A 50 18.04 12.87 17.30
C GLU A 50 19.00 11.83 17.92
N ASN A 51 18.45 10.87 18.68
CA ASN A 51 19.22 9.82 19.34
C ASN A 51 19.66 8.68 18.41
N TYR A 52 19.04 8.52 17.24
CA TYR A 52 19.38 7.45 16.31
C TYR A 52 20.31 7.92 15.18
N SER A 53 21.25 7.07 14.80
CA SER A 53 21.99 7.28 13.56
C SER A 53 21.06 7.19 12.34
N PRO A 54 21.39 7.84 11.21
CA PRO A 54 20.59 7.76 9.99
C PRO A 54 20.35 6.33 9.48
N GLU A 55 21.30 5.43 9.71
CA GLU A 55 21.21 4.02 9.33
C GLU A 55 20.24 3.23 10.22
N GLU A 56 20.24 3.50 11.54
CA GLU A 56 19.29 2.88 12.47
C GLU A 56 17.86 3.32 12.20
N ASP A 57 17.66 4.60 11.91
CA ASP A 57 16.35 5.16 11.57
C ASP A 57 15.81 4.56 10.26
N TYR A 58 16.66 4.43 9.24
CA TYR A 58 16.32 3.71 8.01
C TYR A 58 15.98 2.24 8.27
N LYS A 59 16.76 1.55 9.12
CA LYS A 59 16.48 0.16 9.48
C LYS A 59 15.12 0.01 10.17
N LEU A 60 14.74 0.96 11.03
CA LEU A 60 13.41 0.98 11.64
C LEU A 60 12.31 1.14 10.59
N THR A 61 12.49 2.01 9.59
CA THR A 61 11.58 2.14 8.46
C THR A 61 11.40 0.82 7.71
N CYS A 62 12.49 0.11 7.40
CA CYS A 62 12.39 -1.20 6.74
C CYS A 62 11.69 -2.24 7.61
N LEU A 63 12.00 -2.27 8.91
CA LEU A 63 11.34 -3.19 9.85
C LEU A 63 9.85 -2.88 10.03
N LEU A 64 9.44 -1.61 9.95
CA LEU A 64 8.03 -1.22 9.95
C LEU A 64 7.31 -1.83 8.74
N MET A 65 7.88 -1.72 7.54
CA MET A 65 7.28 -2.29 6.33
C MET A 65 7.20 -3.82 6.40
N VAL A 66 8.25 -4.49 6.87
CA VAL A 66 8.24 -5.94 7.11
C VAL A 66 7.17 -6.31 8.12
N TYR A 67 7.07 -5.57 9.23
CA TYR A 67 6.09 -5.82 10.29
C TYR A 67 4.65 -5.70 9.79
N VAL A 68 4.35 -4.65 9.01
CA VAL A 68 3.04 -4.50 8.37
C VAL A 68 2.75 -5.66 7.44
N ALA A 69 3.71 -6.04 6.57
CA ALA A 69 3.54 -7.12 5.59
C ALA A 69 3.21 -8.47 6.24
N VAL A 70 3.92 -8.84 7.31
CA VAL A 70 3.66 -10.10 8.05
C VAL A 70 2.40 -10.05 8.90
N SER A 71 1.89 -8.87 9.21
CA SER A 71 0.69 -8.69 10.03
C SER A 71 -0.61 -8.72 9.21
N LEU A 72 -0.57 -8.46 7.91
CA LEU A 72 -1.77 -8.48 7.04
C LEU A 72 -2.61 -9.76 7.15
N PRO A 73 -2.05 -10.98 7.23
CA PRO A 73 -2.86 -12.19 7.32
C PRO A 73 -3.70 -12.27 8.60
N THR A 74 -3.27 -11.62 9.69
CA THR A 74 -4.03 -11.60 10.95
C THR A 74 -5.42 -10.97 10.77
N LEU A 75 -5.58 -10.07 9.80
CA LEU A 75 -6.83 -9.43 9.45
C LEU A 75 -7.88 -10.43 8.94
N ALA A 76 -7.48 -11.58 8.42
CA ALA A 76 -8.40 -12.60 7.91
C ALA A 76 -9.24 -13.23 9.02
N SER A 77 -8.74 -13.21 10.27
CA SER A 77 -9.45 -13.71 11.44
C SER A 77 -10.48 -12.72 12.00
N ASP A 78 -10.33 -11.42 11.72
CA ASP A 78 -11.21 -10.39 12.25
C ASP A 78 -12.58 -10.45 11.54
N PRO A 79 -13.70 -10.64 12.27
CA PRO A 79 -15.04 -10.73 11.70
C PRO A 79 -15.47 -9.47 10.93
N THR A 80 -14.84 -8.32 11.18
CA THR A 80 -15.16 -7.03 10.53
C THR A 80 -14.32 -6.75 9.29
N SER A 81 -13.35 -7.60 8.94
CA SER A 81 -12.56 -7.53 7.70
C SER A 81 -13.33 -8.03 6.46
N ILE A 82 -14.65 -7.82 6.44
CA ILE A 82 -15.51 -8.23 5.32
C ILE A 82 -15.52 -7.09 4.29
N TYR A 83 -15.22 -7.43 3.04
CA TYR A 83 -15.38 -6.50 1.92
C TYR A 83 -16.85 -6.35 1.54
N SER A 84 -17.29 -5.11 1.36
CA SER A 84 -18.62 -4.75 0.90
C SER A 84 -18.56 -4.06 -0.44
N GLN A 85 -19.37 -4.58 -1.36
CA GLN A 85 -19.57 -3.98 -2.67
C GLN A 85 -20.14 -2.55 -2.59
N MET A 86 -21.00 -2.26 -1.59
CA MET A 86 -21.73 -0.98 -1.53
C MET A 86 -20.79 0.22 -1.40
N TYR A 87 -19.72 0.08 -0.64
CA TYR A 87 -18.75 1.15 -0.38
C TYR A 87 -17.35 0.82 -0.94
N GLN A 88 -17.24 -0.26 -1.74
CA GLN A 88 -15.99 -0.72 -2.36
C GLN A 88 -14.82 -0.84 -1.38
N GLY A 89 -15.09 -1.29 -0.16
CA GLY A 89 -14.11 -1.38 0.92
C GLY A 89 -14.54 -2.32 2.03
N HIS A 90 -13.73 -2.38 3.08
CA HIS A 90 -13.98 -3.22 4.26
C HIS A 90 -14.65 -2.46 5.41
N GLN A 91 -15.46 -3.15 6.20
CA GLN A 91 -16.21 -2.54 7.31
C GLN A 91 -15.31 -1.92 8.40
N ASN A 92 -14.12 -2.47 8.63
CA ASN A 92 -13.12 -1.96 9.57
C ASN A 92 -12.07 -1.03 8.96
N ASN A 93 -12.30 -0.53 7.74
CA ASN A 93 -11.41 0.41 7.04
C ASN A 93 -10.01 -0.13 6.68
N ILE A 94 -9.78 -1.44 6.67
CA ILE A 94 -8.46 -1.99 6.26
C ILE A 94 -8.09 -1.67 4.81
N HIS A 95 -9.06 -1.36 3.94
CA HIS A 95 -8.81 -0.82 2.60
C HIS A 95 -7.98 0.48 2.63
N CYS A 96 -8.09 1.30 3.68
CA CYS A 96 -7.26 2.50 3.86
C CYS A 96 -5.78 2.19 4.08
N LEU A 97 -5.43 0.95 4.46
CA LEU A 97 -4.03 0.52 4.55
C LEU A 97 -3.31 0.64 3.21
N ALA A 98 -4.02 0.47 2.08
CA ALA A 98 -3.44 0.66 0.76
C ALA A 98 -2.83 2.06 0.60
N LYS A 99 -3.58 3.09 0.99
CA LYS A 99 -3.11 4.47 0.98
C LYS A 99 -2.01 4.70 2.00
N ALA A 100 -2.19 4.22 3.24
CA ALA A 100 -1.20 4.40 4.29
C ALA A 100 0.16 3.78 3.93
N ILE A 101 0.16 2.56 3.39
CA ILE A 101 1.37 1.84 2.97
C ILE A 101 2.12 2.63 1.88
N ASN A 102 1.41 3.06 0.83
CA ASN A 102 2.03 3.82 -0.27
C ASN A 102 2.58 5.17 0.21
N GLU A 103 1.76 5.98 0.88
CA GLU A 103 2.14 7.35 1.27
C GLU A 103 3.24 7.37 2.35
N ILE A 104 3.12 6.52 3.38
CA ILE A 104 4.10 6.48 4.48
C ILE A 104 5.45 5.95 3.97
N SER A 105 5.44 4.88 3.17
CA SER A 105 6.70 4.34 2.62
C SER A 105 7.35 5.33 1.66
N ALA A 106 6.60 5.95 0.76
CA ALA A 106 7.11 6.97 -0.15
C ALA A 106 7.74 8.14 0.62
N ALA A 107 7.08 8.63 1.66
CA ALA A 107 7.61 9.71 2.48
C ALA A 107 8.87 9.30 3.27
N LEU A 108 8.86 8.16 3.96
CA LEU A 108 10.00 7.70 4.76
C LEU A 108 11.22 7.38 3.89
N TYR A 109 11.05 6.65 2.79
CA TYR A 109 12.15 6.34 1.89
C TYR A 109 12.70 7.57 1.18
N THR A 110 11.86 8.58 0.90
CA THR A 110 12.32 9.90 0.42
C THR A 110 13.21 10.59 1.45
N ILE A 111 12.83 10.58 2.74
CA ILE A 111 13.64 11.16 3.83
C ILE A 111 15.00 10.46 3.94
N HIS A 112 15.03 9.13 3.79
CA HIS A 112 16.25 8.34 3.84
C HIS A 112 17.04 8.34 2.52
N LYS A 113 16.54 9.00 1.47
CA LYS A 113 17.13 9.03 0.11
C LYS A 113 17.31 7.63 -0.48
N GLN A 114 16.31 6.79 -0.29
CA GLN A 114 16.27 5.41 -0.76
C GLN A 114 15.31 5.26 -1.92
N ASP A 115 15.46 4.16 -2.66
CA ASP A 115 14.62 3.84 -3.79
C ASP A 115 13.25 3.30 -3.34
N ILE A 116 12.19 4.10 -3.55
CA ILE A 116 10.82 3.78 -3.14
C ILE A 116 10.29 2.57 -3.91
N ASP A 117 10.56 2.48 -5.21
CA ASP A 117 10.04 1.43 -6.10
C ASP A 117 10.54 0.05 -5.66
N ASN A 118 11.85 -0.08 -5.43
CA ASN A 118 12.44 -1.33 -4.95
C ASN A 118 11.90 -1.75 -3.58
N HIS A 119 11.72 -0.83 -2.63
CA HIS A 119 11.19 -1.17 -1.31
C HIS A 119 9.71 -1.56 -1.33
N LEU A 120 8.89 -0.88 -2.15
CA LEU A 120 7.49 -1.25 -2.33
C LEU A 120 7.34 -2.62 -3.01
N LYS A 121 8.21 -2.94 -3.96
CA LYS A 121 8.30 -4.29 -4.58
C LYS A 121 8.64 -5.36 -3.55
N GLU A 122 9.62 -5.10 -2.68
CA GLU A 122 9.97 -6.02 -1.60
C GLU A 122 8.80 -6.20 -0.61
N PHE A 123 8.16 -5.10 -0.20
CA PHE A 123 6.97 -5.15 0.65
C PHE A 123 5.88 -6.03 0.03
N LEU A 124 5.57 -5.82 -1.25
CA LEU A 124 4.53 -6.57 -1.95
C LEU A 124 4.87 -8.06 -2.02
N ARG A 125 6.14 -8.40 -2.26
CA ARG A 125 6.63 -9.78 -2.21
C ARG A 125 6.41 -10.41 -0.84
N PHE A 126 6.84 -9.74 0.24
CA PHE A 126 6.65 -10.24 1.60
C PHE A 126 5.15 -10.39 1.94
N ALA A 127 4.34 -9.38 1.66
CA ALA A 127 2.90 -9.42 1.91
C ALA A 127 2.22 -10.57 1.15
N SER A 128 2.54 -10.73 -0.14
CA SER A 128 2.01 -11.81 -0.98
C SER A 128 2.39 -13.20 -0.45
N MET A 129 3.65 -13.40 -0.06
CA MET A 129 4.10 -14.68 0.50
C MET A 129 3.35 -15.04 1.78
N ASN A 130 3.16 -14.07 2.69
CA ASN A 130 2.43 -14.31 3.95
C ASN A 130 0.93 -14.55 3.70
N LEU A 131 0.32 -13.87 2.74
CA LEU A 131 -1.09 -14.09 2.36
C LEU A 131 -1.32 -15.42 1.63
N LEU A 132 -0.34 -15.90 0.85
CA LEU A 132 -0.42 -17.24 0.24
C LEU A 132 -0.31 -18.35 1.29
N GLN A 133 0.45 -18.15 2.37
CA GLN A 133 0.58 -19.13 3.45
C GLN A 133 -0.77 -19.40 4.15
N ILE A 134 -1.58 -18.37 4.43
CA ILE A 134 -2.94 -18.57 4.97
C ILE A 134 -3.90 -19.22 3.96
N GLY A 135 -3.54 -19.27 2.68
CA GLY A 135 -4.25 -20.04 1.66
C GLY A 135 -4.18 -21.56 1.91
N LEU A 136 -3.11 -22.01 2.57
CA LEU A 136 -2.84 -23.41 2.90
C LEU A 136 -3.36 -23.81 4.29
N GLU A 137 -3.72 -22.84 5.13
CA GLU A 137 -4.25 -23.08 6.46
C GLU A 137 -5.66 -23.68 6.41
N THR A 138 -5.93 -24.62 7.33
CA THR A 138 -7.20 -25.33 7.44
C THR A 138 -8.09 -24.79 8.56
N ASP A 139 -7.57 -23.89 9.39
CA ASP A 139 -8.34 -23.27 10.46
C ASP A 139 -9.36 -22.28 9.88
N LYS A 140 -10.64 -22.61 10.04
CA LYS A 140 -11.77 -21.81 9.55
C LYS A 140 -11.90 -20.47 10.26
N VAL A 141 -11.39 -20.35 11.49
CA VAL A 141 -11.44 -19.09 12.24
C VAL A 141 -10.37 -18.14 11.71
N ALA A 142 -9.13 -18.62 11.57
CA ALA A 142 -8.02 -17.84 11.01
C ALA A 142 -8.26 -17.42 9.55
N THR A 143 -8.91 -18.27 8.75
CA THR A 143 -9.11 -18.05 7.30
C THR A 143 -10.47 -17.45 6.94
N ARG A 144 -11.27 -17.02 7.93
CA ARG A 144 -12.67 -16.61 7.76
C ARG A 144 -12.89 -15.59 6.64
N ASN A 145 -12.10 -14.52 6.63
CA ASN A 145 -12.23 -13.40 5.69
C ASN A 145 -11.04 -13.33 4.71
N ARG A 146 -10.36 -14.45 4.48
CA ARG A 146 -9.15 -14.52 3.63
C ARG A 146 -9.32 -13.87 2.26
N GLU A 147 -10.41 -14.19 1.56
CA GLU A 147 -10.68 -13.63 0.23
C GLU A 147 -10.82 -12.10 0.29
N SER A 148 -11.47 -11.55 1.33
CA SER A 148 -11.57 -10.09 1.51
C SER A 148 -10.20 -9.45 1.74
N VAL A 149 -9.31 -10.12 2.48
CA VAL A 149 -7.96 -9.61 2.77
C VAL A 149 -7.05 -9.69 1.55
N TYR A 150 -7.22 -10.69 0.67
CA TYR A 150 -6.48 -10.76 -0.60
C TYR A 150 -6.68 -9.51 -1.47
N LEU A 151 -7.87 -8.91 -1.43
CA LEU A 151 -8.16 -7.68 -2.18
C LEU A 151 -7.29 -6.50 -1.74
N LEU A 152 -6.70 -6.52 -0.54
CA LEU A 152 -5.77 -5.47 -0.11
C LEU A 152 -4.56 -5.37 -1.05
N LEU A 153 -4.04 -6.50 -1.55
CA LEU A 153 -2.91 -6.47 -2.50
C LEU A 153 -3.28 -5.71 -3.79
N HIS A 154 -4.50 -5.92 -4.28
CA HIS A 154 -5.02 -5.19 -5.42
C HIS A 154 -5.17 -3.69 -5.12
N MET A 155 -5.77 -3.34 -3.97
CA MET A 155 -5.96 -1.95 -3.56
C MET A 155 -4.62 -1.21 -3.36
N ILE A 156 -3.60 -1.88 -2.80
CA ILE A 156 -2.25 -1.32 -2.64
C ILE A 156 -1.68 -0.91 -4.00
N ILE A 157 -1.89 -1.71 -5.05
CA ILE A 157 -1.41 -1.41 -6.39
C ILE A 157 -2.24 -0.30 -7.03
N GLU A 158 -3.58 -0.38 -6.95
CA GLU A 158 -4.46 0.65 -7.54
C GLU A 158 -4.23 2.05 -6.94
N GLU A 159 -3.87 2.13 -5.65
CA GLU A 159 -3.58 3.42 -5.00
C GLU A 159 -2.15 3.92 -5.28
N SER A 160 -1.25 3.06 -5.78
CA SER A 160 0.14 3.43 -6.03
C SER A 160 0.30 4.16 -7.37
N LEU A 161 1.10 5.22 -7.39
CA LEU A 161 1.58 5.85 -8.63
C LEU A 161 2.95 5.30 -9.09
N ILE A 162 3.50 4.35 -8.33
CA ILE A 162 4.86 3.81 -8.50
C ILE A 162 4.80 2.35 -8.94
N LEU A 163 3.90 1.57 -8.34
CA LEU A 163 3.72 0.16 -8.66
C LEU A 163 2.77 -0.06 -9.84
N ASP A 164 3.04 -1.10 -10.62
CA ASP A 164 2.16 -1.58 -11.68
C ASP A 164 1.65 -2.99 -11.35
N ILE A 165 0.53 -3.40 -11.94
CA ILE A 165 -0.10 -4.71 -11.69
C ILE A 165 0.80 -5.88 -12.12
N ASP A 166 1.64 -5.67 -13.13
CA ASP A 166 2.60 -6.67 -13.62
C ASP A 166 3.64 -7.05 -12.57
N VAL A 167 3.88 -6.19 -11.58
CA VAL A 167 4.78 -6.45 -10.45
C VAL A 167 4.20 -7.50 -9.51
N LEU A 168 2.88 -7.63 -9.43
CA LEU A 168 2.22 -8.55 -8.50
C LEU A 168 2.20 -9.98 -9.01
N GLU A 169 1.96 -10.18 -10.31
CA GLU A 169 1.71 -11.51 -10.91
C GLU A 169 2.78 -12.57 -10.56
N PRO A 170 4.10 -12.25 -10.50
CA PRO A 170 5.12 -13.21 -10.08
C PRO A 170 5.00 -13.68 -8.61
N TYR A 171 4.37 -12.88 -7.75
CA TYR A 171 4.29 -13.13 -6.31
C TYR A 171 2.89 -13.53 -5.84
N PHE A 172 1.84 -13.12 -6.56
CA PHE A 172 0.45 -13.43 -6.25
C PHE A 172 -0.36 -13.56 -7.55
N PRO A 173 -0.77 -14.78 -7.95
CA PRO A 173 -1.51 -14.99 -9.19
C PRO A 173 -2.83 -14.22 -9.23
N TYR A 174 -3.07 -13.43 -10.28
CA TYR A 174 -4.30 -12.64 -10.41
C TYR A 174 -5.59 -13.48 -10.38
N VAL A 175 -5.50 -14.77 -10.72
CA VAL A 175 -6.62 -15.72 -10.62
C VAL A 175 -7.18 -15.80 -9.20
N LEU A 176 -6.33 -15.67 -8.16
CA LEU A 176 -6.77 -15.64 -6.77
C LEU A 176 -7.57 -14.39 -6.46
N LEU A 177 -7.10 -13.21 -6.90
CA LEU A 177 -7.83 -11.95 -6.76
C LEU A 177 -9.17 -11.98 -7.49
N ARG A 178 -9.20 -12.51 -8.71
CA ARG A 178 -10.44 -12.66 -9.48
C ARG A 178 -11.45 -13.55 -8.75
N ASN A 179 -10.99 -14.65 -8.15
CA ASN A 179 -11.85 -15.54 -7.38
C ASN A 179 -12.34 -14.86 -6.09
N ALA A 180 -11.47 -14.13 -5.41
CA ALA A 180 -11.82 -13.34 -4.23
C ALA A 180 -12.90 -12.30 -4.55
N PHE A 181 -12.73 -11.53 -5.63
CA PHE A 181 -13.74 -10.60 -6.13
C PHE A 181 -15.05 -11.31 -6.42
N ARG A 182 -15.02 -12.46 -7.10
CA ARG A 182 -16.24 -13.24 -7.36
C ARG A 182 -16.95 -13.69 -6.07
N GLU A 183 -16.19 -14.04 -5.04
CA GLU A 183 -16.76 -14.48 -3.76
C GLU A 183 -17.42 -13.32 -3.00
N VAL A 184 -16.74 -12.17 -2.89
CA VAL A 184 -17.29 -11.01 -2.16
C VAL A 184 -18.43 -10.31 -2.90
N TYR A 185 -18.51 -10.46 -4.23
CA TYR A 185 -19.63 -9.97 -5.05
C TYR A 185 -20.76 -11.00 -5.20
N ARG A 186 -20.64 -12.20 -4.61
CA ARG A 186 -21.75 -13.16 -4.64
C ARG A 186 -22.91 -12.55 -3.84
N PRO A 187 -24.12 -12.43 -4.43
CA PRO A 187 -25.26 -11.95 -3.68
C PRO A 187 -25.48 -12.88 -2.49
N VAL A 188 -25.60 -12.31 -1.28
CA VAL A 188 -26.03 -13.05 -0.10
C VAL A 188 -27.42 -13.56 -0.42
N THR A 189 -27.53 -14.82 -0.85
CA THR A 189 -28.82 -15.47 -1.02
C THR A 189 -29.44 -15.51 0.38
N LEU A 190 -30.39 -14.62 0.63
CA LEU A 190 -31.27 -14.66 1.79
C LEU A 190 -31.95 -16.02 1.78
N SER A 191 -31.40 -17.00 2.52
CA SER A 191 -32.15 -18.19 2.89
C SER A 191 -33.18 -17.72 3.90
N THR A 192 -34.36 -17.36 3.41
CA THR A 192 -35.56 -17.24 4.24
C THR A 192 -35.86 -18.63 4.79
N GLY A 193 -35.43 -18.87 6.02
CA GLY A 193 -35.87 -19.97 6.88
C GLY A 193 -36.82 -19.42 7.94
#